data_AF-A0A941GF06-F1
#
_entry.id   AF-A0A941GF06-F1
#
_cell.length_a   1.000
_cell.length_b   1.000
_cell.length_c   1.000
_cell.angle_alpha   90.00
_cell.angle_beta   90.00
_cell.angle_gamma   90.00
#
_symmetry.space_group_name_H-M   'P 1'
#
loop_
_entity.id
_entity.type
_entity.pdbx_description
1 polymer ?
#
loop_
_entity_poly.entity_id
_entity_poly.type
_entity_poly.pdbx_seq_one_letter_code
_entity_poly.pdbx_strand_id
1 'polypeptide(L)'
;MNYLIYFDESNKIDQFNKEFSYYGAYSGTDKSLAMIVNKIRKIFKAANSTSELHFREYKKDLHLKKYFQTLHTVINENIRINILIVNNEDALTSATKIGLNASELRNLFYIKIPERLFYGLTRDLSHLDNQTNELVEVKIKIDSNDEYDKLFLNDKIIEQMNAHSAYRNKNYRVNKVISQDSSKSIPLQIIDTFIGIVVFLLEESYLEDTDRTIVKSDLIYRFLMENANIKRFQEQVRLFKWTGNEELTRINIAEYLSPFMVYKINYDISEIVKVQEILTMEPTITTKELRIKMKYPNTRLRQLLGYKDQLSGIGRNTFLKAKNGD
;
A
#
# COMPACT_ATOMS: atom_id res chain seq x y z
N MET A 1 25.86 4.94 -8.66
CA MET A 1 24.71 5.24 -7.73
C MET A 1 24.02 3.95 -7.24
N ASN A 2 23.48 3.89 -6.00
CA ASN A 2 22.70 2.74 -5.49
C ASN A 2 21.17 2.99 -5.51
N TYR A 3 20.43 2.03 -6.06
CA TYR A 3 18.97 2.03 -6.14
C TYR A 3 18.39 0.80 -5.45
N LEU A 4 17.31 0.96 -4.69
CA LEU A 4 16.67 -0.14 -3.97
C LEU A 4 15.24 -0.34 -4.47
N ILE A 5 14.85 -1.61 -4.57
CA ILE A 5 13.49 -2.03 -4.88
C ILE A 5 13.00 -2.94 -3.75
N TYR A 6 11.75 -2.73 -3.33
CA TYR A 6 11.06 -3.57 -2.36
C TYR A 6 9.82 -4.17 -3.00
N PHE A 7 9.57 -5.44 -2.73
CA PHE A 7 8.54 -6.23 -3.38
C PHE A 7 7.76 -7.08 -2.39
N ASP A 8 6.45 -7.12 -2.60
CA ASP A 8 5.52 -7.94 -1.84
C ASP A 8 4.31 -8.35 -2.70
N GLU A 9 3.57 -9.36 -2.26
CA GLU A 9 2.38 -9.89 -2.93
C GLU A 9 1.18 -9.97 -1.98
N SER A 10 -0.02 -9.91 -2.54
CA SER A 10 -1.28 -10.13 -1.83
C SER A 10 -2.17 -11.06 -2.63
N ASN A 11 -2.67 -12.10 -1.95
CA ASN A 11 -3.30 -13.28 -2.54
C ASN A 11 -2.37 -14.09 -3.47
N LYS A 12 -2.64 -15.39 -3.56
CA LYS A 12 -1.93 -16.29 -4.51
C LYS A 12 -2.78 -16.59 -5.74
N ILE A 13 -2.13 -16.88 -6.87
CA ILE A 13 -2.77 -17.16 -8.18
C ILE A 13 -3.79 -18.30 -8.13
N ASP A 14 -3.51 -19.32 -7.34
CA ASP A 14 -4.33 -20.51 -7.17
C ASP A 14 -4.99 -20.54 -5.79
N GLN A 15 -5.04 -19.40 -5.10
CA GLN A 15 -5.77 -19.29 -3.86
C GLN A 15 -7.26 -19.46 -4.14
N PHE A 16 -7.87 -20.41 -3.43
CA PHE A 16 -9.30 -20.68 -3.53
C PHE A 16 -10.13 -19.41 -3.24
N ASN A 17 -11.16 -19.17 -4.07
CA ASN A 17 -12.10 -18.05 -3.96
C ASN A 17 -11.49 -16.64 -4.05
N LYS A 18 -10.32 -16.48 -4.70
CA LYS A 18 -9.77 -15.17 -5.03
C LYS A 18 -9.73 -14.97 -6.54
N GLU A 19 -10.45 -13.96 -7.01
CA GLU A 19 -10.49 -13.58 -8.42
C GLU A 19 -9.17 -12.95 -8.87
N PHE A 20 -8.54 -12.16 -8.00
CA PHE A 20 -7.31 -11.42 -8.31
C PHE A 20 -6.16 -11.72 -7.36
N SER A 21 -4.96 -11.75 -7.94
CA SER A 21 -3.67 -11.68 -7.22
C SER A 21 -3.00 -10.35 -7.48
N TYR A 22 -2.34 -9.81 -6.46
CA TYR A 22 -1.76 -8.47 -6.48
C TYR A 22 -0.28 -8.54 -6.17
N TYR A 23 0.53 -7.90 -6.99
CA TYR A 23 1.98 -7.88 -6.85
C TYR A 23 2.43 -6.43 -6.85
N GLY A 24 3.03 -5.97 -5.75
CA GLY A 24 3.46 -4.59 -5.61
C GLY A 24 4.96 -4.47 -5.49
N ALA A 25 5.50 -3.45 -6.14
CA ALA A 25 6.88 -3.04 -5.95
C ALA A 25 6.97 -1.52 -5.85
N TYR A 26 7.88 -1.04 -5.01
CA TYR A 26 8.27 0.36 -5.02
C TYR A 26 9.76 0.53 -4.86
N SER A 27 10.23 1.73 -5.20
CA SER A 27 11.67 1.97 -5.31
C SER A 27 12.07 3.40 -5.04
N GLY A 28 13.37 3.58 -4.83
CA GLY A 28 14.01 4.86 -4.56
C GLY A 28 15.53 4.71 -4.46
N THR A 29 16.24 5.84 -4.35
CA THR A 29 17.67 5.81 -4.06
C THR A 29 17.90 5.34 -2.62
N ASP A 30 19.03 4.69 -2.37
CA ASP A 30 19.40 4.20 -1.02
C ASP A 30 19.32 5.32 0.03
N LYS A 31 19.82 6.52 -0.31
CA LYS A 31 19.74 7.71 0.54
C LYS A 31 18.30 8.12 0.85
N SER A 32 17.43 8.18 -0.15
CA SER A 32 16.02 8.57 0.03
C SER A 32 15.28 7.57 0.93
N LEU A 33 15.46 6.28 0.70
CA LEU A 33 14.77 5.23 1.46
C LEU A 33 15.29 5.13 2.90
N ALA A 34 16.59 5.34 3.12
CA ALA A 34 17.15 5.45 4.47
C ALA A 34 16.53 6.63 5.25
N MET A 35 16.31 7.78 4.59
CA MET A 35 15.61 8.91 5.22
C MET A 35 14.16 8.57 5.58
N ILE A 36 13.43 7.91 4.68
CA ILE A 36 12.06 7.45 4.91
C ILE A 36 12.01 6.52 6.13
N VAL A 37 12.87 5.51 6.17
CA VAL A 37 12.94 4.56 7.30
C VAL A 37 13.22 5.29 8.62
N ASN A 38 14.14 6.27 8.61
CA ASN A 38 14.45 7.04 9.81
C ASN A 38 13.27 7.92 10.26
N LYS A 39 12.51 8.52 9.34
CA LYS A 39 11.29 9.27 9.68
C LYS A 39 10.22 8.35 10.29
N ILE A 40 10.03 7.16 9.72
CA ILE A 40 9.03 6.19 10.20
C ILE A 40 9.43 5.62 11.57
N ARG A 41 10.71 5.33 11.81
CA ARG A 41 11.18 4.92 13.15
C ARG A 41 10.87 5.96 14.22
N LYS A 42 10.98 7.25 13.90
CA LYS A 42 10.59 8.34 14.81
C LYS A 42 9.08 8.35 15.05
N ILE A 43 8.26 8.09 14.03
CA ILE A 43 6.80 7.95 14.15
C ILE A 43 6.45 6.78 15.09
N PHE A 44 7.06 5.63 14.92
CA PHE A 44 6.80 4.44 15.75
C PHE A 44 7.16 4.71 17.21
N LYS A 45 8.32 5.32 17.45
CA LYS A 45 8.75 5.74 18.79
C LYS A 45 7.79 6.75 19.40
N ALA A 46 7.38 7.77 18.66
CA ALA A 46 6.42 8.77 19.14
C ALA A 46 5.06 8.15 19.46
N ALA A 47 4.60 7.20 18.64
CA ALA A 47 3.34 6.48 18.85
C ALA A 47 3.42 5.41 19.95
N ASN A 48 4.58 5.22 20.59
CA ASN A 48 4.86 4.14 21.54
C ASN A 48 4.37 2.77 21.04
N SER A 49 4.69 2.45 19.78
CA SER A 49 4.17 1.27 19.10
C SER A 49 5.30 0.49 18.46
N THR A 50 5.40 -0.78 18.85
CA THR A 50 6.30 -1.78 18.28
C THR A 50 5.60 -2.68 17.27
N SER A 51 4.28 -2.55 17.11
CA SER A 51 3.52 -3.35 16.16
C SER A 51 3.90 -3.00 14.73
N GLU A 52 3.78 -3.98 13.85
CA GLU A 52 4.05 -3.82 12.42
C GLU A 52 2.98 -2.95 11.74
N LEU A 53 3.28 -2.51 10.52
CA LEU A 53 2.25 -2.09 9.59
C LEU A 53 1.89 -3.31 8.75
N HIS A 54 0.68 -3.81 8.96
CA HIS A 54 0.09 -4.83 8.11
C HIS A 54 -1.39 -4.50 7.90
N PHE A 55 -1.76 -4.13 6.68
CA PHE A 55 -3.08 -3.57 6.42
C PHE A 55 -4.20 -4.60 6.70
N ARG A 56 -3.93 -5.89 6.51
CA ARG A 56 -4.87 -6.97 6.86
C ARG A 56 -5.18 -7.01 8.36
N GLU A 57 -4.19 -6.70 9.20
CA GLU A 57 -4.30 -6.71 10.66
C GLU A 57 -4.84 -5.41 11.24
N TYR A 58 -4.85 -4.32 10.46
CA TYR A 58 -5.47 -3.06 10.85
C TYR A 58 -7.00 -3.18 10.94
N LYS A 59 -7.47 -3.59 12.11
CA LYS A 59 -8.90 -3.82 12.43
C LYS A 59 -9.45 -2.86 13.50
N LYS A 60 -8.59 -2.02 14.09
CA LYS A 60 -8.93 -1.13 15.21
C LYS A 60 -8.25 0.22 15.03
N ASP A 61 -8.92 1.30 15.42
CA ASP A 61 -8.40 2.66 15.27
C ASP A 61 -7.32 3.06 16.29
N LEU A 62 -6.93 2.16 17.19
CA LEU A 62 -5.89 2.41 18.21
C LEU A 62 -4.57 2.88 17.59
N HIS A 63 -4.21 2.34 16.43
CA HIS A 63 -2.97 2.68 15.72
C HIS A 63 -3.18 3.68 14.58
N LEU A 64 -4.34 4.35 14.50
CA LEU A 64 -4.67 5.32 13.44
C LEU A 64 -3.55 6.35 13.23
N LYS A 65 -3.03 6.95 14.31
CA LYS A 65 -1.95 7.94 14.23
C LYS A 65 -0.68 7.39 13.57
N LYS A 66 -0.24 6.19 13.95
CA LYS A 66 0.95 5.54 13.37
C LYS A 66 0.79 5.29 11.87
N TYR A 67 -0.34 4.71 11.46
CA TYR A 67 -0.63 4.41 10.05
C TYR A 67 -0.76 5.71 9.24
N PHE A 68 -1.57 6.65 9.71
CA PHE A 68 -1.77 7.95 9.06
C PHE A 68 -0.46 8.69 8.83
N GLN A 69 0.35 8.87 9.88
CA GLN A 69 1.62 9.58 9.79
C GLN A 69 2.62 8.86 8.87
N THR A 70 2.64 7.53 8.88
CA THR A 70 3.52 6.76 8.00
C THR A 70 3.10 6.91 6.54
N LEU A 71 1.83 6.68 6.21
CA LEU A 71 1.31 6.83 4.85
C LEU A 71 1.51 8.25 4.32
N HIS A 72 1.19 9.25 5.14
CA HIS A 72 1.40 10.66 4.79
C HIS A 72 2.88 10.98 4.56
N THR A 73 3.78 10.47 5.41
CA THR A 73 5.23 10.66 5.22
C THR A 73 5.69 10.04 3.91
N VAL A 74 5.29 8.79 3.63
CA VAL A 74 5.77 8.04 2.46
C VAL A 74 5.27 8.64 1.14
N ILE A 75 3.98 8.98 1.04
CA ILE A 75 3.41 9.52 -0.21
C ILE A 75 3.95 10.92 -0.55
N ASN A 76 4.50 11.65 0.43
CA ASN A 76 5.09 12.97 0.21
C ASN A 76 6.57 12.92 -0.22
N GLU A 77 7.13 11.71 -0.35
CA GLU A 77 8.47 11.49 -0.88
C GLU A 77 8.40 11.19 -2.38
N ASN A 78 9.52 11.35 -3.08
CA ASN A 78 9.59 11.02 -4.50
C ASN A 78 9.81 9.51 -4.69
N ILE A 79 8.77 8.73 -4.45
CA ILE A 79 8.75 7.28 -4.67
C ILE A 79 7.81 6.93 -5.83
N ARG A 80 8.06 5.76 -6.41
CA ARG A 80 7.18 5.18 -7.44
C ARG A 80 6.72 3.82 -6.97
N ILE A 81 5.40 3.62 -6.95
CA ILE A 81 4.74 2.37 -6.57
C ILE A 81 4.08 1.80 -7.83
N ASN A 82 4.50 0.62 -8.27
CA ASN A 82 3.85 -0.12 -9.34
C ASN A 82 3.14 -1.33 -8.72
N ILE A 83 1.88 -1.56 -9.09
CA ILE A 83 1.12 -2.74 -8.70
C ILE A 83 0.59 -3.42 -9.95
N LEU A 84 0.85 -4.72 -10.07
CA LEU A 84 0.31 -5.58 -11.10
C LEU A 84 -0.80 -6.45 -10.51
N ILE A 85 -1.95 -6.41 -11.16
CA ILE A 85 -3.15 -7.18 -10.82
C ILE A 85 -3.28 -8.29 -11.85
N VAL A 86 -3.42 -9.52 -11.39
CA VAL A 86 -3.55 -10.71 -12.24
C VAL A 86 -4.94 -11.29 -12.03
N ASN A 87 -5.70 -11.43 -13.11
CA ASN A 87 -6.92 -12.25 -13.08
C ASN A 87 -6.52 -13.73 -13.01
N ASN A 88 -6.89 -14.39 -11.92
CA ASN A 88 -6.53 -15.77 -11.65
C ASN A 88 -7.21 -16.74 -12.62
N GLU A 89 -8.46 -16.46 -13.03
CA GLU A 89 -9.20 -17.28 -14.00
C GLU A 89 -8.56 -17.20 -15.39
N ASP A 90 -8.21 -15.99 -15.86
CA ASP A 90 -7.51 -15.81 -17.12
C ASP A 90 -6.13 -16.47 -17.10
N ALA A 91 -5.45 -16.44 -15.96
CA ALA A 91 -4.14 -17.08 -15.77
C ALA A 91 -4.23 -18.59 -15.91
N LEU A 92 -5.16 -19.22 -15.19
CA LEU A 92 -5.39 -20.66 -15.23
C LEU A 92 -5.87 -21.12 -16.61
N THR A 93 -6.75 -20.34 -17.25
CA THR A 93 -7.21 -20.61 -18.62
C THR A 93 -6.05 -20.56 -19.61
N SER A 94 -5.17 -19.57 -19.49
CA SER A 94 -3.99 -19.43 -20.36
C SER A 94 -3.00 -20.57 -20.16
N ALA A 95 -2.77 -21.01 -18.92
CA ALA A 95 -1.92 -22.15 -18.60
C ALA A 95 -2.45 -23.46 -19.20
N THR A 96 -3.75 -23.71 -19.02
CA THR A 96 -4.41 -24.92 -19.51
C THR A 96 -4.30 -25.05 -21.03
N LYS A 97 -4.42 -23.93 -21.77
CA LYS A 97 -4.28 -23.89 -23.23
C LYS A 97 -2.91 -24.37 -23.74
N ILE A 98 -1.86 -24.21 -22.93
CA ILE A 98 -0.50 -24.64 -23.28
C ILE A 98 -0.06 -25.89 -22.50
N GLY A 99 -1.00 -26.60 -21.87
CA GLY A 99 -0.75 -27.85 -21.17
C GLY A 99 -0.06 -27.71 -19.82
N LEU A 100 -0.08 -26.53 -19.21
CA LEU A 100 0.48 -26.30 -17.87
C LEU A 100 -0.58 -26.46 -16.79
N ASN A 101 -0.19 -27.04 -15.66
CA ASN A 101 -1.02 -27.07 -14.46
C ASN A 101 -0.82 -25.80 -13.59
N ALA A 102 -1.67 -25.64 -12.56
CA ALA A 102 -1.64 -24.47 -11.68
C ALA A 102 -0.29 -24.27 -10.95
N SER A 103 0.39 -25.37 -10.57
CA SER A 103 1.69 -25.32 -9.89
C SER A 103 2.80 -24.85 -10.84
N GLU A 104 2.81 -25.36 -12.08
CA GLU A 104 3.74 -24.93 -13.12
C GLU A 104 3.52 -23.46 -13.49
N LEU A 105 2.26 -23.06 -13.66
CA LEU A 105 1.88 -21.67 -13.89
C LEU A 105 2.40 -20.76 -12.77
N ARG A 106 2.16 -21.13 -11.51
CA ARG A 106 2.62 -20.37 -10.34
C ARG A 106 4.12 -20.17 -10.39
N ASN A 107 4.89 -21.23 -10.65
CA ASN A 107 6.35 -21.17 -10.74
C ASN A 107 6.83 -20.19 -11.82
N LEU A 108 6.17 -20.18 -12.98
CA LEU A 108 6.50 -19.25 -14.07
C LEU A 108 6.13 -17.81 -13.71
N PHE A 109 4.95 -17.60 -13.14
CA PHE A 109 4.44 -16.26 -12.81
C PHE A 109 5.24 -15.63 -11.67
N TYR A 110 5.66 -16.42 -10.69
CA TYR A 110 6.53 -15.97 -9.60
C TYR A 110 7.90 -15.49 -10.07
N ILE A 111 8.31 -15.82 -11.30
CA ILE A 111 9.54 -15.27 -11.90
C ILE A 111 9.19 -14.08 -12.82
N LYS A 112 8.21 -14.24 -13.71
CA LYS A 112 7.90 -13.25 -14.75
C LYS A 112 7.22 -11.99 -14.23
N ILE A 113 6.37 -12.10 -13.22
CA ILE A 113 5.68 -10.93 -12.65
C ILE A 113 6.65 -10.02 -11.90
N PRO A 114 7.48 -10.51 -10.96
CA PRO A 114 8.44 -9.65 -10.28
C PRO A 114 9.42 -9.01 -11.26
N GLU A 115 9.95 -9.76 -12.23
CA GLU A 115 10.81 -9.21 -13.29
C GLU A 115 10.15 -8.03 -14.02
N ARG A 116 8.91 -8.20 -14.49
CA ARG A 116 8.19 -7.13 -15.22
C ARG A 116 7.93 -5.91 -14.35
N LEU A 117 7.61 -6.10 -13.06
CA LEU A 117 7.44 -5.01 -12.10
C LEU A 117 8.74 -4.25 -11.86
N PHE A 118 9.84 -4.97 -11.62
CA PHE A 118 11.16 -4.39 -11.37
C PHE A 118 11.65 -3.65 -12.60
N TYR A 119 11.51 -4.23 -13.79
CA TYR A 119 11.81 -3.55 -15.03
C TYR A 119 10.98 -2.26 -15.18
N GLY A 120 9.68 -2.30 -14.84
CA GLY A 120 8.83 -1.11 -14.83
C GLY A 120 9.31 0.02 -13.91
N LEU A 121 10.10 -0.29 -12.88
CA LEU A 121 10.72 0.67 -11.98
C LEU A 121 12.11 1.11 -12.45
N THR A 122 12.88 0.22 -13.11
CA THR A 122 14.25 0.50 -13.53
C THR A 122 14.38 1.10 -14.94
N ARG A 123 13.37 0.93 -15.80
CA ARG A 123 13.45 1.28 -17.24
C ARG A 123 13.71 2.77 -17.54
N ASP A 124 13.34 3.64 -16.61
CA ASP A 124 13.42 5.11 -16.72
C ASP A 124 14.57 5.69 -15.87
N LEU A 125 15.40 4.84 -15.24
CA LEU A 125 16.53 5.30 -14.40
C LEU A 125 17.62 6.01 -15.20
N SER A 126 17.61 5.89 -16.53
CA SER A 126 18.47 6.68 -17.42
C SER A 126 18.36 8.19 -17.21
N HIS A 127 17.23 8.68 -16.68
CA HIS A 127 17.04 10.11 -16.39
C HIS A 127 17.60 10.57 -15.04
N LEU A 128 17.95 9.66 -14.13
CA LEU A 128 18.62 10.01 -12.87
C LEU A 128 20.09 10.41 -13.11
N ASP A 129 20.57 10.21 -14.33
CA ASP A 129 21.98 10.29 -14.70
C ASP A 129 22.17 11.20 -15.93
N ASN A 130 21.59 12.40 -15.90
CA ASN A 130 21.79 13.37 -16.97
C ASN A 130 23.19 14.02 -16.95
N GLN A 131 24.10 13.62 -16.04
CA GLN A 131 25.40 14.30 -15.88
C GLN A 131 26.63 13.38 -15.65
N THR A 132 26.49 12.11 -15.26
CA THR A 132 27.65 11.30 -14.83
C THR A 132 27.89 9.99 -15.60
N ASN A 133 26.91 9.50 -16.38
CA ASN A 133 26.99 8.23 -17.10
C ASN A 133 27.41 7.05 -16.19
N GLU A 134 27.15 7.15 -14.88
CA GLU A 134 27.53 6.15 -13.89
C GLU A 134 26.53 5.00 -13.88
N LEU A 135 27.04 3.77 -13.84
CA LEU A 135 26.21 2.58 -13.69
C LEU A 135 25.35 2.66 -12.42
N VAL A 136 24.06 2.37 -12.58
CA VAL A 136 23.12 2.28 -11.44
C VAL A 136 23.11 0.86 -10.89
N GLU A 137 23.58 0.71 -9.66
CA GLU A 137 23.61 -0.55 -8.93
C GLU A 137 22.26 -0.77 -8.22
N VAL A 138 21.52 -1.79 -8.64
CA VAL A 138 20.18 -2.11 -8.15
C VAL A 138 20.24 -3.28 -7.16
N LYS A 139 19.66 -3.07 -5.97
CA LYS A 139 19.43 -4.12 -4.97
C LYS A 139 17.93 -4.32 -4.78
N ILE A 140 17.50 -5.56 -4.79
CA ILE A 140 16.08 -5.92 -4.66
C ILE A 140 15.89 -6.67 -3.35
N LYS A 141 14.83 -6.33 -2.64
CA LYS A 141 14.42 -6.98 -1.40
C LYS A 141 12.99 -7.48 -1.55
N ILE A 142 12.83 -8.78 -1.37
CA ILE A 142 11.58 -9.51 -1.53
C ILE A 142 11.16 -9.99 -0.15
N ASP A 143 9.88 -9.93 0.19
CA ASP A 143 9.42 -10.57 1.42
C ASP A 143 9.74 -12.08 1.41
N SER A 144 10.09 -12.61 2.57
CA SER A 144 10.47 -14.00 2.74
C SER A 144 9.27 -14.93 2.52
N ASN A 145 9.38 -15.82 1.53
CA ASN A 145 8.40 -16.85 1.24
C ASN A 145 9.12 -18.14 0.82
N ASP A 146 8.83 -19.26 1.50
CA ASP A 146 9.42 -20.57 1.23
C ASP A 146 9.28 -21.00 -0.24
N GLU A 147 8.23 -20.55 -0.94
CA GLU A 147 7.99 -20.84 -2.35
C GLU A 147 9.03 -20.17 -3.25
N TYR A 148 9.42 -18.93 -2.94
CA TYR A 148 10.43 -18.20 -3.71
C TYR A 148 11.82 -18.80 -3.53
N ASP A 149 12.13 -19.25 -2.31
CA ASP A 149 13.41 -19.88 -2.02
C ASP A 149 13.55 -21.21 -2.77
N LYS A 150 12.49 -22.03 -2.81
CA LYS A 150 12.46 -23.29 -3.59
C LYS A 150 12.65 -23.09 -5.10
N LEU A 151 12.25 -21.93 -5.61
CA LEU A 151 12.34 -21.60 -7.04
C LEU A 151 13.68 -20.99 -7.44
N PHE A 152 14.60 -20.76 -6.49
CA PHE A 152 15.81 -19.97 -6.67
C PHE A 152 15.49 -18.61 -7.30
N LEU A 153 14.40 -17.98 -6.83
CA LEU A 153 13.87 -16.75 -7.43
C LEU A 153 14.93 -15.65 -7.46
N ASN A 154 15.68 -15.49 -6.38
CA ASN A 154 16.71 -14.46 -6.25
C ASN A 154 17.72 -14.51 -7.39
N ASP A 155 18.25 -15.69 -7.71
CA ASP A 155 19.25 -15.87 -8.77
C ASP A 155 18.63 -15.64 -10.16
N LYS A 156 17.43 -16.19 -10.39
CA LYS A 156 16.70 -16.01 -11.66
C LYS A 156 16.37 -14.55 -11.93
N ILE A 157 16.00 -13.78 -10.91
CA ILE A 157 15.73 -12.34 -11.06
C ILE A 157 17.00 -11.59 -11.43
N ILE A 158 18.15 -11.90 -10.80
CA ILE A 158 19.44 -11.29 -11.17
C ILE A 158 19.75 -11.56 -12.65
N GLU A 159 19.65 -12.81 -13.08
CA GLU A 159 19.93 -13.21 -14.46
C GLU A 159 19.00 -12.50 -15.45
N GLN A 160 17.69 -12.61 -15.26
CA GLN A 160 16.68 -12.06 -16.17
C GLN A 160 16.76 -10.53 -16.26
N MET A 161 16.88 -9.83 -15.12
CA MET A 161 16.95 -8.37 -15.11
C MET A 161 18.22 -7.83 -15.75
N ASN A 162 19.35 -8.51 -15.57
CA ASN A 162 20.62 -8.11 -16.19
C ASN A 162 20.66 -8.43 -17.69
N ALA A 163 20.13 -9.58 -18.10
CA ALA A 163 19.95 -9.90 -19.52
C ALA A 163 19.06 -8.86 -20.21
N HIS A 164 17.96 -8.49 -19.56
CA HIS A 164 17.05 -7.45 -20.06
C HIS A 164 17.71 -6.07 -20.12
N SER A 165 18.52 -5.73 -19.12
CA SER A 165 19.29 -4.48 -19.09
C SER A 165 20.27 -4.39 -20.27
N ALA A 166 21.06 -5.44 -20.48
CA ALA A 166 22.02 -5.54 -21.58
C ALA A 166 21.33 -5.50 -22.95
N TYR A 167 20.29 -6.30 -23.15
CA TYR A 167 19.54 -6.37 -24.41
C TYR A 167 18.90 -5.03 -24.80
N ARG A 168 18.41 -4.26 -23.81
CA ARG A 168 17.74 -2.97 -24.05
C ARG A 168 18.65 -1.75 -23.86
N ASN A 169 19.96 -1.95 -23.76
CA ASN A 169 20.95 -0.89 -23.54
C ASN A 169 20.58 0.04 -22.38
N LYS A 170 20.29 -0.54 -21.21
CA LYS A 170 19.93 0.20 -20.00
C LYS A 170 21.14 0.40 -19.09
N ASN A 171 21.22 1.56 -18.43
CA ASN A 171 22.33 1.92 -17.55
C ASN A 171 22.10 1.44 -16.10
N TYR A 172 21.73 0.17 -15.90
CA TYR A 172 21.62 -0.42 -14.57
C TYR A 172 22.12 -1.86 -14.52
N ARG A 173 22.54 -2.30 -13.34
CA ARG A 173 22.86 -3.70 -13.04
C ARG A 173 22.21 -4.12 -11.74
N VAL A 174 21.50 -5.24 -11.75
CA VAL A 174 21.04 -5.88 -10.52
C VAL A 174 22.20 -6.68 -9.95
N ASN A 175 22.72 -6.26 -8.80
CA ASN A 175 23.85 -6.91 -8.15
C ASN A 175 23.43 -7.85 -7.02
N LYS A 176 22.22 -7.66 -6.47
CA LYS A 176 21.77 -8.43 -5.31
C LYS A 176 20.26 -8.48 -5.23
N VAL A 177 19.74 -9.68 -4.98
CA VAL A 177 18.35 -9.92 -4.60
C VAL A 177 18.37 -10.69 -3.28
N ILE A 178 17.59 -10.26 -2.29
CA ILE A 178 17.59 -10.88 -0.95
C ILE A 178 16.15 -11.04 -0.46
N SER A 179 15.84 -12.23 0.05
CA SER A 179 14.66 -12.49 0.87
C SER A 179 14.82 -11.84 2.25
N GLN A 180 13.88 -11.02 2.69
CA GLN A 180 13.91 -10.35 3.98
C GLN A 180 12.56 -10.47 4.67
N ASP A 181 12.57 -10.91 5.93
CA ASP A 181 11.42 -10.95 6.84
C ASP A 181 10.75 -9.57 6.97
N SER A 182 9.50 -9.45 6.50
CA SER A 182 8.69 -8.23 6.53
C SER A 182 8.51 -7.67 7.94
N SER A 183 8.46 -8.51 8.98
CA SER A 183 8.34 -8.05 10.38
C SER A 183 9.50 -7.12 10.80
N LYS A 184 10.66 -7.30 10.18
CA LYS A 184 11.90 -6.53 10.47
C LYS A 184 12.19 -5.47 9.42
N SER A 185 11.29 -5.28 8.45
CA SER A 185 11.50 -4.41 7.31
C SER A 185 10.36 -3.40 7.16
N ILE A 186 10.53 -2.22 7.76
CA ILE A 186 9.64 -1.07 7.52
C ILE A 186 9.37 -0.88 6.03
N PRO A 187 10.37 -0.95 5.14
CA PRO A 187 10.11 -0.84 3.71
C PRO A 187 9.16 -1.89 3.12
N LEU A 188 9.22 -3.15 3.55
CA LEU A 188 8.29 -4.19 3.07
C LEU A 188 6.89 -3.95 3.63
N GLN A 189 6.78 -3.59 4.91
CA GLN A 189 5.52 -3.22 5.55
C GLN A 189 4.81 -2.03 4.87
N ILE A 190 5.59 -1.08 4.31
CA ILE A 190 5.04 0.03 3.52
C ILE A 190 4.33 -0.51 2.28
N ILE A 191 4.97 -1.38 1.48
CA ILE A 191 4.39 -1.87 0.25
C ILE A 191 3.19 -2.79 0.51
N ASP A 192 3.24 -3.65 1.54
CA ASP A 192 2.04 -4.39 2.02
C ASP A 192 0.88 -3.44 2.27
N THR A 193 1.15 -2.34 2.99
CA THR A 193 0.10 -1.40 3.37
C THR A 193 -0.50 -0.70 2.15
N PHE A 194 0.33 -0.27 1.18
CA PHE A 194 -0.15 0.34 -0.05
C PHE A 194 -0.91 -0.65 -0.94
N ILE A 195 -0.42 -1.89 -1.09
CA ILE A 195 -1.16 -2.95 -1.79
C ILE A 195 -2.51 -3.16 -1.11
N GLY A 196 -2.54 -3.31 0.21
CA GLY A 196 -3.75 -3.52 0.97
C GLY A 196 -4.80 -2.41 0.81
N ILE A 197 -4.37 -1.14 0.76
CA ILE A 197 -5.25 -0.01 0.46
C ILE A 197 -5.81 -0.11 -0.96
N VAL A 198 -4.96 -0.43 -1.94
CA VAL A 198 -5.37 -0.57 -3.33
C VAL A 198 -6.37 -1.71 -3.48
N VAL A 199 -6.10 -2.89 -2.91
CA VAL A 199 -7.04 -4.03 -2.89
C VAL A 199 -8.38 -3.61 -2.28
N PHE A 200 -8.36 -2.91 -1.15
CA PHE A 200 -9.57 -2.45 -0.47
C PHE A 200 -10.42 -1.50 -1.32
N LEU A 201 -9.79 -0.68 -2.15
CA LEU A 201 -10.47 0.24 -3.08
C LEU A 201 -10.99 -0.49 -4.31
N LEU A 202 -10.18 -1.38 -4.91
CA LEU A 202 -10.51 -2.10 -6.14
C LEU A 202 -11.59 -3.16 -5.93
N GLU A 203 -11.55 -3.86 -4.80
CA GLU A 203 -12.57 -4.86 -4.42
C GLU A 203 -13.78 -4.22 -3.71
N GLU A 204 -13.86 -2.89 -3.69
CA GLU A 204 -14.95 -2.11 -3.05
C GLU A 204 -15.29 -2.57 -1.62
N SER A 205 -14.31 -3.07 -0.88
CA SER A 205 -14.50 -3.65 0.45
C SER A 205 -15.07 -2.66 1.47
N TYR A 206 -15.03 -1.36 1.16
CA TYR A 206 -15.64 -0.30 1.96
C TYR A 206 -17.17 -0.34 2.00
N LEU A 207 -17.82 -1.04 1.05
CA LEU A 207 -19.27 -1.22 1.00
C LEU A 207 -19.77 -2.27 2.03
N GLU A 208 -18.88 -3.12 2.54
CA GLU A 208 -19.22 -4.02 3.64
C GLU A 208 -19.54 -3.22 4.91
N ASP A 209 -20.69 -3.46 5.54
CA ASP A 209 -21.06 -2.82 6.81
C ASP A 209 -20.49 -3.58 8.01
N THR A 210 -19.19 -3.43 8.24
CA THR A 210 -18.48 -4.01 9.40
C THR A 210 -17.62 -2.97 10.10
N ASP A 211 -17.39 -3.12 11.40
CA ASP A 211 -16.49 -2.21 12.12
C ASP A 211 -15.07 -2.19 11.53
N ARG A 212 -14.61 -3.33 11.01
CA ARG A 212 -13.29 -3.45 10.37
C ARG A 212 -13.21 -2.55 9.13
N THR A 213 -14.22 -2.60 8.27
CA THR A 213 -14.25 -1.87 6.99
C THR A 213 -14.50 -0.38 7.23
N ILE A 214 -15.30 -0.03 8.23
CA ILE A 214 -15.48 1.36 8.69
C ILE A 214 -14.15 1.94 9.19
N VAL A 215 -13.41 1.22 10.05
CA VAL A 215 -12.12 1.67 10.58
C VAL A 215 -11.07 1.84 9.47
N LYS A 216 -10.99 0.89 8.53
CA LYS A 216 -10.10 0.99 7.36
C LYS A 216 -10.46 2.17 6.47
N SER A 217 -11.75 2.37 6.21
CA SER A 217 -12.25 3.50 5.43
C SER A 217 -11.94 4.83 6.11
N ASP A 218 -12.03 4.91 7.44
CA ASP A 218 -11.66 6.11 8.19
C ASP A 218 -10.17 6.45 8.05
N LEU A 219 -9.28 5.45 8.15
CA LEU A 219 -7.85 5.64 7.91
C LEU A 219 -7.57 6.15 6.49
N ILE A 220 -8.08 5.45 5.47
CA ILE A 220 -7.83 5.76 4.06
C ILE A 220 -8.34 7.17 3.72
N TYR A 221 -9.56 7.49 4.14
CA TYR A 221 -10.16 8.80 3.88
C TYR A 221 -9.38 9.94 4.54
N ARG A 222 -9.03 9.80 5.82
CA ARG A 222 -8.24 10.81 6.53
C ARG A 222 -6.88 11.02 5.88
N PHE A 223 -6.23 9.92 5.47
CA PHE A 223 -4.97 9.97 4.73
C PHE A 223 -5.13 10.71 3.40
N LEU A 224 -6.10 10.34 2.56
CA LEU A 224 -6.27 10.93 1.23
C LEU A 224 -6.62 12.42 1.26
N MET A 225 -7.45 12.83 2.24
CA MET A 225 -7.87 14.23 2.41
C MET A 225 -6.80 15.14 3.00
N GLU A 226 -5.68 14.60 3.49
CA GLU A 226 -4.63 15.41 4.06
C GLU A 226 -3.75 16.04 2.96
N ASN A 227 -3.72 17.37 2.92
CA ASN A 227 -2.91 18.15 1.98
C ASN A 227 -3.12 17.68 0.53
N ALA A 228 -2.04 17.41 -0.20
CA ALA A 228 -2.08 16.95 -1.58
C ALA A 228 -2.04 15.41 -1.71
N ASN A 229 -2.33 14.66 -0.65
CA ASN A 229 -2.15 13.20 -0.64
C ASN A 229 -2.98 12.49 -1.72
N ILE A 230 -4.22 12.91 -1.97
CA ILE A 230 -5.04 12.31 -3.05
C ILE A 230 -4.37 12.43 -4.42
N LYS A 231 -3.86 13.62 -4.77
CA LYS A 231 -3.16 13.87 -6.03
C LYS A 231 -1.88 13.05 -6.10
N ARG A 232 -1.08 13.06 -5.04
CA ARG A 232 0.18 12.29 -4.97
C ARG A 232 -0.07 10.79 -5.08
N PHE A 233 -1.12 10.27 -4.43
CA PHE A 233 -1.49 8.87 -4.51
C PHE A 233 -1.86 8.47 -5.95
N GLN A 234 -2.65 9.29 -6.65
CA GLN A 234 -2.97 9.07 -8.07
C GLN A 234 -1.75 9.11 -8.99
N GLU A 235 -0.79 9.98 -8.72
CA GLU A 235 0.41 10.15 -9.55
C GLU A 235 1.48 9.06 -9.30
N GLN A 236 1.66 8.66 -8.04
CA GLN A 236 2.74 7.76 -7.60
C GLN A 236 2.35 6.29 -7.67
N VAL A 237 1.07 5.95 -7.50
CA VAL A 237 0.57 4.56 -7.58
C VAL A 237 0.12 4.25 -9.00
N ARG A 238 0.88 3.40 -9.69
CA ARG A 238 0.60 2.96 -11.05
C ARG A 238 0.08 1.54 -11.05
N LEU A 239 -1.14 1.36 -11.54
CA LEU A 239 -1.82 0.08 -11.58
C LEU A 239 -1.82 -0.49 -13.00
N PHE A 240 -1.57 -1.78 -13.10
CA PHE A 240 -1.62 -2.54 -14.33
C PHE A 240 -2.41 -3.81 -14.10
N LYS A 241 -3.26 -4.21 -15.03
CA LYS A 241 -4.03 -5.46 -14.99
C LYS A 241 -3.63 -6.36 -16.15
N TRP A 242 -3.46 -7.63 -15.82
CA TRP A 242 -3.24 -8.70 -16.79
C TRP A 242 -4.47 -9.62 -16.81
N THR A 243 -5.00 -9.84 -18.01
CA THR A 243 -6.24 -10.60 -18.28
C THR A 243 -6.03 -11.62 -19.41
N GLY A 244 -4.91 -12.33 -19.43
CA GLY A 244 -4.59 -13.29 -20.49
C GLY A 244 -3.99 -12.69 -21.77
N ASN A 245 -4.02 -11.36 -21.94
CA ASN A 245 -3.46 -10.68 -23.10
C ASN A 245 -1.97 -10.34 -22.93
N GLU A 246 -1.23 -10.18 -24.03
CA GLU A 246 0.19 -9.78 -24.00
C GLU A 246 0.40 -8.39 -23.38
N GLU A 247 -0.48 -7.45 -23.74
CA GLU A 247 -0.42 -6.09 -23.23
C GLU A 247 -1.09 -5.96 -21.86
N LEU A 248 -0.46 -5.19 -20.98
CA LEU A 248 -1.02 -4.85 -19.69
C LEU A 248 -1.98 -3.68 -19.83
N THR A 249 -3.20 -3.85 -19.31
CA THR A 249 -4.16 -2.75 -19.26
C THR A 249 -3.80 -1.83 -18.10
N ARG A 250 -3.56 -0.55 -18.37
CA ARG A 250 -3.33 0.42 -17.30
C ARG A 250 -4.65 0.74 -16.61
N ILE A 251 -4.67 0.66 -15.28
CA ILE A 251 -5.83 1.05 -14.48
C ILE A 251 -5.62 2.45 -13.92
N ASN A 252 -6.63 3.30 -14.06
CA ASN A 252 -6.66 4.61 -13.44
C ASN A 252 -7.25 4.52 -12.02
N ILE A 253 -6.42 4.60 -10.99
CA ILE A 253 -6.86 4.51 -9.60
C ILE A 253 -7.89 5.61 -9.23
N ALA A 254 -7.94 6.74 -9.95
CA ALA A 254 -8.93 7.78 -9.72
C ALA A 254 -10.38 7.29 -9.91
N GLU A 255 -10.59 6.29 -10.77
CA GLU A 255 -11.91 5.67 -11.02
C GLU A 255 -12.44 4.92 -9.79
N TYR A 256 -11.53 4.43 -8.92
CA TYR A 256 -11.88 3.74 -7.67
C TYR A 256 -11.86 4.68 -6.46
N LEU A 257 -11.03 5.72 -6.50
CA LEU A 257 -11.00 6.73 -5.44
C LEU A 257 -12.28 7.55 -5.42
N SER A 258 -12.81 7.95 -6.58
CA SER A 258 -13.96 8.87 -6.63
C SER A 258 -15.22 8.27 -5.98
N PRO A 259 -15.64 7.03 -6.30
CA PRO A 259 -16.76 6.38 -5.61
C PRO A 259 -16.52 6.20 -4.11
N PHE A 260 -15.31 5.77 -3.73
CA PHE A 260 -14.92 5.64 -2.32
C PHE A 260 -15.06 6.97 -1.55
N MET A 261 -14.58 8.07 -2.14
CA MET A 261 -14.65 9.39 -1.52
C MET A 261 -16.10 9.85 -1.33
N VAL A 262 -16.95 9.69 -2.35
CA VAL A 262 -18.38 10.03 -2.26
C VAL A 262 -19.06 9.19 -1.20
N TYR A 263 -18.86 7.87 -1.21
CA TYR A 263 -19.40 6.95 -0.21
C TYR A 263 -19.01 7.40 1.21
N LYS A 264 -17.72 7.66 1.43
CA LYS A 264 -17.21 7.97 2.76
C LYS A 264 -17.64 9.35 3.25
N ILE A 265 -17.74 10.35 2.37
CA ILE A 265 -18.29 11.67 2.70
C ILE A 265 -19.75 11.54 3.16
N ASN A 266 -20.57 10.81 2.41
CA ASN A 266 -21.98 10.61 2.76
C ASN A 266 -22.13 9.88 4.10
N TYR A 267 -21.36 8.81 4.30
CA TYR A 267 -21.29 8.10 5.58
C TYR A 267 -20.91 9.06 6.72
N ASP A 268 -19.83 9.82 6.56
CA ASP A 268 -19.33 10.72 7.60
C ASP A 268 -20.30 11.84 7.93
N ILE A 269 -20.96 12.44 6.95
CA ILE A 269 -21.99 13.46 7.18
C ILE A 269 -23.11 12.87 8.05
N SER A 270 -23.60 11.68 7.71
CA SER A 270 -24.67 11.04 8.48
C SER A 270 -24.27 10.77 9.95
N GLU A 271 -23.02 10.38 10.19
CA GLU A 271 -22.51 10.11 11.54
C GLU A 271 -22.24 11.41 12.31
N ILE A 272 -21.72 12.45 11.65
CA ILE A 272 -21.46 13.76 12.26
C ILE A 272 -22.77 14.42 12.68
N VAL A 273 -23.83 14.34 11.87
CA VAL A 273 -25.16 14.87 12.22
C VAL A 273 -25.68 14.23 13.51
N LYS A 274 -25.62 12.89 13.62
CA LYS A 274 -26.01 12.17 14.85
C LYS A 274 -25.19 12.61 16.07
N VAL A 275 -23.87 12.79 15.91
CA VAL A 275 -23.01 13.28 16.99
C VAL A 275 -23.43 14.70 17.40
N GLN A 276 -23.69 15.58 16.43
CA GLN A 276 -24.10 16.96 16.68
C GLN A 276 -25.46 17.05 17.39
N GLU A 277 -26.43 16.23 17.00
CA GLU A 277 -27.74 16.15 17.66
C GLU A 277 -27.60 15.80 19.14
N ILE A 278 -26.82 14.76 19.46
CA ILE A 278 -26.58 14.36 20.86
C ILE A 278 -25.86 15.46 21.63
N LEU A 279 -24.83 16.08 21.06
CA LEU A 279 -24.09 17.17 21.71
C LEU A 279 -24.94 18.42 21.93
N THR A 280 -25.93 18.66 21.08
CA THR A 280 -26.87 19.79 21.23
C THR A 280 -27.86 19.53 22.37
N MET A 281 -28.35 18.30 22.50
CA MET A 281 -29.26 17.90 23.59
C MET A 281 -28.53 17.78 24.93
N GLU A 282 -27.27 17.33 24.93
CA GLU A 282 -26.47 17.09 26.13
C GLU A 282 -25.04 17.65 25.99
N PRO A 283 -24.84 18.98 26.14
CA PRO A 283 -23.55 19.63 25.87
C PRO A 283 -22.41 19.16 26.78
N THR A 284 -22.72 18.66 27.97
CA THR A 284 -21.73 18.20 28.97
C THR A 284 -21.47 16.70 28.92
N ILE A 285 -22.02 15.99 27.92
CA ILE A 285 -21.85 14.52 27.79
C ILE A 285 -20.38 14.13 27.70
N THR A 286 -19.97 13.11 28.45
CA THR A 286 -18.60 12.62 28.37
C THR A 286 -18.37 11.89 27.04
N THR A 287 -17.12 11.84 26.57
CA THR A 287 -16.78 11.08 25.35
C THR A 287 -17.16 9.60 25.45
N LYS A 288 -17.09 9.01 26.65
CA LYS A 288 -17.48 7.62 26.89
C LYS A 288 -18.98 7.42 26.69
N GLU A 289 -19.81 8.28 27.28
CA GLU A 289 -21.27 8.23 27.16
C GLU A 289 -21.72 8.51 25.72
N LEU A 290 -21.13 9.51 25.07
CA LEU A 290 -21.40 9.82 23.67
C LEU A 290 -21.12 8.61 22.76
N ARG A 291 -19.99 7.93 22.95
CA ARG A 291 -19.65 6.70 22.21
C ARG A 291 -20.70 5.61 22.41
N ILE A 292 -21.18 5.43 23.65
CA ILE A 292 -22.22 4.45 23.97
C ILE A 292 -23.54 4.81 23.28
N LYS A 293 -23.95 6.10 23.31
CA LYS A 293 -25.16 6.57 22.63
C LYS A 293 -25.08 6.44 21.11
N MET A 294 -23.92 6.69 20.53
CA MET A 294 -23.63 6.42 19.11
C MET A 294 -23.59 4.92 18.78
N LYS A 295 -23.69 4.03 19.77
CA LYS A 295 -23.54 2.57 19.64
C LYS A 295 -22.20 2.16 19.02
N TYR A 296 -21.17 2.97 19.22
CA TYR A 296 -19.83 2.68 18.68
C TYR A 296 -19.09 1.71 19.60
N PRO A 297 -18.43 0.67 19.06
CA PRO A 297 -17.44 -0.09 19.82
C PRO A 297 -16.23 0.77 20.21
N ASN A 298 -15.43 0.29 21.16
CA ASN A 298 -14.17 0.95 21.54
C ASN A 298 -13.16 1.08 20.38
N THR A 299 -13.30 0.23 19.36
CA THR A 299 -12.45 0.23 18.15
C THR A 299 -12.69 1.39 17.21
N ARG A 300 -13.71 2.22 17.48
CA ARG A 300 -14.11 3.43 16.74
C ARG A 300 -14.03 4.72 17.57
N LEU A 301 -13.30 4.69 18.69
CA LEU A 301 -13.15 5.86 19.58
C LEU A 301 -12.47 7.06 18.88
N ARG A 302 -11.44 6.84 18.08
CA ARG A 302 -10.65 7.89 17.40
C ARG A 302 -11.41 8.41 16.18
N GLN A 303 -12.30 7.59 15.62
CA GLN A 303 -13.32 8.07 14.69
C GLN A 303 -14.20 9.14 15.34
N LEU A 304 -14.82 8.81 16.48
CA LEU A 304 -15.66 9.74 17.23
C LEU A 304 -14.92 11.02 17.64
N LEU A 305 -13.69 10.90 18.14
CA LEU A 305 -12.86 12.06 18.49
C LEU A 305 -12.61 12.96 17.27
N GLY A 306 -12.33 12.38 16.11
CA GLY A 306 -12.18 13.14 14.86
C GLY A 306 -13.45 13.89 14.44
N TYR A 307 -14.63 13.30 14.65
CA TYR A 307 -15.91 14.00 14.40
C TYR A 307 -16.13 15.17 15.37
N LYS A 308 -15.81 14.99 16.66
CA LYS A 308 -15.87 16.08 17.64
C LYS A 308 -14.95 17.23 17.25
N ASP A 309 -13.70 16.95 16.89
CA ASP A 309 -12.74 17.98 16.49
C ASP A 309 -13.19 18.72 15.22
N GLN A 310 -13.84 18.02 14.30
CA GLN A 310 -14.41 18.62 13.10
C GLN A 310 -15.59 19.55 13.43
N LEU A 311 -16.50 19.13 14.32
CA LEU A 311 -17.61 19.97 14.78
C LEU A 311 -17.14 21.22 15.53
N SER A 312 -16.02 21.12 16.26
CA SER A 312 -15.40 22.25 16.95
C SER A 312 -14.55 23.16 16.04
N GLY A 313 -14.48 22.90 14.72
CA GLY A 313 -13.69 23.68 13.77
C GLY A 313 -12.18 23.46 13.85
N ILE A 314 -11.70 22.54 14.71
CA ILE A 314 -10.27 22.23 14.90
C ILE A 314 -9.75 21.36 13.75
N GLY A 315 -10.63 20.59 13.11
CA GLY A 315 -10.32 19.73 11.97
C GLY A 315 -10.01 18.28 12.37
N ARG A 316 -10.47 17.35 11.55
CA ARG A 316 -10.53 15.91 11.85
C ARG A 316 -9.18 15.22 12.13
N ASN A 317 -8.10 15.73 11.53
CA ASN A 317 -6.76 15.13 11.62
C ASN A 317 -5.85 15.82 12.65
N THR A 318 -6.33 16.81 13.40
CA THR A 318 -5.46 17.66 14.21
C THR A 318 -4.72 16.89 15.32
N PHE A 319 -5.39 16.01 16.06
CA PHE A 319 -4.73 15.15 17.06
C PHE A 319 -3.76 14.12 16.45
N LEU A 320 -3.93 13.79 15.16
CA LEU A 320 -3.02 12.91 14.43
C LEU A 320 -1.72 13.64 14.03
N LYS A 321 -1.72 14.97 13.99
CA LYS A 321 -0.58 15.81 13.62
C LYS A 321 0.24 16.30 14.81
N ALA A 322 -0.38 16.47 15.98
CA ALA A 322 0.32 16.95 17.17
C ALA A 322 1.55 16.10 17.49
N LYS A 323 2.71 16.76 17.71
CA LYS A 323 3.88 16.10 18.29
C LYS A 323 3.51 15.69 19.71
N ASN A 324 3.80 14.44 20.08
CA ASN A 324 3.62 14.04 21.47
C ASN A 324 4.66 14.80 22.30
N GLY A 325 4.21 15.78 23.09
CA GLY A 325 5.04 16.61 23.96
C GLY A 325 4.76 18.11 23.77
N ASP A 326 3.71 18.59 24.44
CA ASP A 326 3.80 19.80 25.29
C ASP A 326 3.70 19.31 26.74
#